data_AF-A0A5P2APF0-F1
#
_entry.id   AF-A0A5P2APF0-F1
#
_cell.length_a   1.000
_cell.length_b   1.000
_cell.length_c   1.000
_cell.angle_alpha   90.00
_cell.angle_beta   90.00
_cell.angle_gamma   90.00
#
_symmetry.space_group_name_H-M   'P 1'
#
loop_
_entity.id
_entity.type
_entity.pdbx_description
1 polymer ?
#
loop_
_entity_poly.entity_id
_entity_poly.type
_entity_poly.pdbx_seq_one_letter_code
_entity_poly.pdbx_strand_id
1 'polypeptide(L)'
;MIQHFRLALARFAAGKGHQAVLSRLLTGEDLPGRWKTVDERTWLTGRAGAPTPWADRARESGSVTAWRSFHDGHDRWAWIQVVPLASESDAHRALHEAGDRLLTNPRAAVGVVDERDVEAKPFAGATAVWAREQRAERATTGEFAGLTLLLAGVVGTHLVVLSLSGTPAWDWEAASALAGRQAELLTRDAGRD
;
A
#
# COMPACT_ATOMS: atom_id res chain seq x y z
N MET A 1 14.28 -20.94 6.28
CA MET A 1 14.39 -20.24 4.99
C MET A 1 13.77 -18.87 5.20
N ILE A 2 14.59 -17.84 5.36
CA ILE A 2 14.13 -16.52 5.81
C ILE A 2 13.60 -15.78 4.56
N GLN A 3 12.29 -15.69 4.39
CA GLN A 3 11.65 -14.86 3.35
C GLN A 3 11.82 -13.38 3.73
N HIS A 4 11.51 -12.38 2.90
CA HIS A 4 11.83 -10.97 3.18
C HIS A 4 10.66 -10.05 2.75
N PHE A 5 10.54 -8.88 3.38
CA PHE A 5 9.41 -7.95 3.27
C PHE A 5 9.26 -7.30 1.89
N ARG A 6 8.02 -6.94 1.53
CA ARG A 6 7.60 -6.66 0.14
C ARG A 6 7.45 -5.14 -0.22
N LEU A 7 8.13 -4.65 -1.28
CA LEU A 7 7.92 -3.35 -1.97
C LEU A 7 8.02 -3.43 -3.52
N ALA A 8 7.15 -2.71 -4.25
CA ALA A 8 7.11 -2.64 -5.72
C ALA A 8 8.15 -1.69 -6.35
N LEU A 9 8.92 -2.21 -7.32
CA LEU A 9 9.80 -1.44 -8.21
C LEU A 9 8.96 -0.85 -9.35
N ALA A 10 8.87 0.47 -9.44
CA ALA A 10 8.22 1.10 -10.56
C ALA A 10 9.03 2.31 -11.09
N ARG A 11 9.16 2.39 -12.42
CA ARG A 11 9.79 3.50 -13.13
C ARG A 11 8.84 4.70 -13.19
N PHE A 12 9.42 5.87 -12.92
CA PHE A 12 8.80 7.17 -12.77
C PHE A 12 7.91 7.61 -13.95
N ALA A 13 6.69 8.05 -13.64
CA ALA A 13 6.00 9.06 -14.45
C ALA A 13 6.46 10.46 -13.99
N ALA A 14 7.73 10.82 -14.25
CA ALA A 14 8.22 12.17 -14.03
C ALA A 14 7.67 13.08 -15.15
N GLY A 15 6.43 13.53 -15.00
CA GLY A 15 5.73 14.36 -15.98
C GLY A 15 4.72 15.32 -15.34
N LYS A 16 4.13 16.21 -16.16
CA LYS A 16 3.00 17.06 -15.76
C LYS A 16 1.89 16.19 -15.17
N GLY A 17 1.41 16.53 -13.98
CA GLY A 17 0.37 15.76 -13.27
C GLY A 17 0.87 14.89 -12.12
N HIS A 18 2.20 14.71 -11.94
CA HIS A 18 2.76 13.96 -10.81
C HIS A 18 2.25 14.44 -9.44
N GLN A 19 2.25 15.75 -9.21
CA GLN A 19 1.74 16.34 -7.97
C GLN A 19 0.23 16.12 -7.77
N ALA A 20 -0.55 16.17 -8.85
CA ALA A 20 -2.00 15.88 -8.80
C ALA A 20 -2.29 14.40 -8.52
N VAL A 21 -1.40 13.50 -8.93
CA VAL A 21 -1.49 12.07 -8.59
C VAL A 21 -1.13 11.84 -7.12
N LEU A 22 -0.07 12.50 -6.62
CA LEU A 22 0.35 12.41 -5.23
C LEU A 22 -0.60 13.10 -4.23
N SER A 23 -1.39 14.08 -4.66
CA SER A 23 -2.40 14.72 -3.80
C SER A 23 -3.53 13.77 -3.39
N ARG A 24 -3.68 12.64 -4.10
CA ARG A 24 -4.63 11.56 -3.76
C ARG A 24 -4.18 10.72 -2.58
N LEU A 25 -2.95 10.93 -2.07
CA LEU A 25 -2.42 10.22 -0.91
C LEU A 25 -2.49 11.11 0.33
N LEU A 26 -2.79 10.48 1.46
CA LEU A 26 -2.61 11.09 2.78
C LEU A 26 -1.20 11.67 2.94
N THR A 27 -1.07 12.76 3.66
CA THR A 27 0.17 13.42 4.02
C THR A 27 0.64 12.98 5.42
N GLY A 28 1.86 13.37 5.82
CA GLY A 28 2.35 13.07 7.16
C GLY A 28 1.50 13.67 8.29
N GLU A 29 0.74 14.73 8.01
CA GLU A 29 -0.17 15.37 8.96
C GLU A 29 -1.45 14.54 9.21
N ASP A 30 -1.78 13.64 8.30
CA ASP A 30 -2.96 12.77 8.41
C ASP A 30 -2.70 11.51 9.25
N LEU A 31 -1.42 11.19 9.51
CA LEU A 31 -0.98 10.03 10.30
C LEU A 31 -0.93 10.38 11.81
N PRO A 32 -1.11 9.38 12.70
CA PRO A 32 -1.13 9.62 14.15
C PRO A 32 0.26 9.99 14.68
N GLY A 33 0.43 11.25 15.08
CA GLY A 33 1.67 11.79 15.64
C GLY A 33 2.42 12.68 14.65
N ARG A 34 3.75 12.68 14.73
CA ARG A 34 4.60 13.48 13.82
C ARG A 34 5.29 12.55 12.83
N TRP A 35 4.87 12.62 11.57
CA TRP A 35 5.42 11.80 10.50
C TRP A 35 6.12 12.67 9.45
N LYS A 36 7.21 12.16 8.91
CA LYS A 36 7.92 12.75 7.78
C LYS A 36 7.74 11.86 6.57
N THR A 37 7.43 12.47 5.42
CA THR A 37 7.52 11.79 4.13
C THR A 37 8.99 11.43 3.85
N VAL A 38 9.25 10.16 3.56
CA VAL A 38 10.59 9.66 3.25
C VAL A 38 10.80 9.56 1.75
N ASP A 39 9.80 9.08 1.03
CA ASP A 39 9.86 8.88 -0.41
C ASP A 39 8.46 8.94 -1.03
N GLU A 40 8.41 9.34 -2.29
CA GLU A 40 7.19 9.49 -3.08
C GLU A 40 7.45 9.00 -4.50
N ARG A 41 6.51 8.20 -5.01
CA ARG A 41 6.68 7.55 -6.31
C ARG A 41 5.36 7.53 -7.05
N THR A 42 5.46 7.63 -8.37
CA THR A 42 4.33 7.42 -9.27
C THR A 42 4.77 6.64 -10.49
N TRP A 43 3.87 5.84 -11.03
CA TRP A 43 4.12 5.02 -12.21
C TRP A 43 2.83 4.66 -12.92
N LEU A 44 2.91 4.31 -14.20
CA LEU A 44 1.75 3.80 -14.93
C LEU A 44 1.25 2.50 -14.31
N THR A 45 -0.02 2.48 -13.93
CA THR A 45 -0.69 1.31 -13.34
C THR A 45 -0.62 0.12 -14.30
N GLY A 46 -0.47 -1.09 -13.75
CA GLY A 46 -0.44 -2.33 -14.53
C GLY A 46 0.91 -2.65 -15.20
N ARG A 47 1.96 -1.85 -14.99
CA ARG A 47 3.33 -2.14 -15.50
C ARG A 47 4.16 -3.08 -14.62
N ALA A 48 3.73 -3.36 -13.39
CA ALA A 48 4.44 -4.22 -12.46
C ALA A 48 3.85 -5.65 -12.48
N GLY A 49 4.72 -6.66 -12.48
CA GLY A 49 4.34 -8.08 -12.40
C GLY A 49 3.93 -8.70 -13.74
N ALA A 50 3.38 -9.91 -13.67
CA ALA A 50 2.88 -10.64 -14.83
C ALA A 50 1.66 -9.93 -15.45
N PRO A 51 1.51 -9.94 -16.80
CA PRO A 51 0.37 -9.35 -17.48
C PRO A 51 -0.97 -9.90 -16.98
N THR A 52 -1.95 -9.02 -16.79
CA THR A 52 -3.35 -9.38 -16.54
C THR A 52 -4.31 -8.48 -17.30
N PRO A 53 -5.55 -8.97 -17.53
CA PRO A 53 -6.55 -8.17 -18.22
C PRO A 53 -6.86 -6.82 -17.53
N TRP A 54 -6.88 -6.78 -16.19
CA TRP A 54 -7.10 -5.52 -15.47
C TRP A 54 -5.91 -4.57 -15.61
N ALA A 55 -4.68 -5.10 -15.65
CA ALA A 55 -3.47 -4.32 -15.80
C ALA A 55 -3.35 -3.73 -17.21
N ASP A 56 -3.77 -4.49 -18.22
CA ASP A 56 -3.85 -4.03 -19.61
C ASP A 56 -4.83 -2.85 -19.73
N ARG A 57 -6.06 -3.00 -19.21
CA ARG A 57 -7.06 -1.93 -19.19
C ARG A 57 -6.59 -0.68 -18.45
N ALA A 58 -5.93 -0.85 -17.30
CA ALA A 58 -5.39 0.28 -16.55
C ALA A 58 -4.28 1.03 -17.31
N ARG A 59 -3.48 0.31 -18.12
CA ARG A 59 -2.49 0.94 -19.01
C ARG A 59 -3.16 1.69 -20.17
N GLU A 60 -4.18 1.11 -20.77
CA GLU A 60 -4.96 1.73 -21.85
C GLU A 60 -5.65 3.02 -21.39
N SER A 61 -6.14 3.05 -20.15
CA SER A 61 -6.74 4.25 -19.56
C SER A 61 -5.72 5.31 -19.12
N GLY A 62 -4.42 5.06 -19.28
CA GLY A 62 -3.37 5.95 -18.80
C GLY A 62 -3.33 6.12 -17.28
N SER A 63 -3.87 5.16 -16.51
CA SER A 63 -3.92 5.24 -15.05
C SER A 63 -2.51 5.32 -14.44
N VAL A 64 -2.38 6.14 -13.40
CA VAL A 64 -1.12 6.33 -12.67
C VAL A 64 -1.31 5.94 -11.20
N THR A 65 -0.53 4.97 -10.75
CA THR A 65 -0.42 4.57 -9.35
C THR A 65 0.40 5.61 -8.59
N ALA A 66 -0.06 5.95 -7.38
CA ALA A 66 0.65 6.80 -6.43
C ALA A 66 1.14 5.96 -5.26
N TRP A 67 2.33 6.26 -4.74
CA TRP A 67 2.88 5.64 -3.54
C TRP A 67 3.66 6.65 -2.71
N ARG A 68 3.51 6.59 -1.39
CA ARG A 68 4.21 7.46 -0.43
C ARG A 68 4.61 6.66 0.80
N SER A 69 5.84 6.85 1.28
CA SER A 69 6.30 6.30 2.55
C SER A 69 6.58 7.38 3.58
N PHE A 70 6.48 6.97 4.84
CA PHE A 70 6.62 7.81 6.01
C PHE A 70 7.47 7.13 7.08
N HIS A 71 8.11 7.97 7.87
CA HIS A 71 8.82 7.57 9.08
C HIS A 71 8.48 8.54 10.21
N ASP A 72 8.26 8.04 11.42
CA ASP A 72 7.90 8.88 12.58
C ASP A 72 9.11 9.53 13.26
N GLY A 73 10.32 9.29 12.75
CA GLY A 73 11.57 9.78 13.31
C GLY A 73 12.13 8.90 14.42
N HIS A 74 11.42 7.82 14.78
CA HIS A 74 11.85 6.81 15.73
C HIS A 74 12.00 5.47 15.00
N ASP A 75 11.06 4.54 15.19
CA ASP A 75 11.14 3.18 14.68
C ASP A 75 9.89 2.77 13.89
N ARG A 76 8.88 3.64 13.70
CA ARG A 76 7.68 3.29 12.93
C ARG A 76 7.78 3.73 11.48
N TRP A 77 7.33 2.84 10.62
CA TRP A 77 7.26 3.02 9.18
C TRP A 77 5.83 2.81 8.70
N ALA A 78 5.44 3.59 7.72
CA ALA A 78 4.20 3.42 6.99
C ALA A 78 4.46 3.65 5.50
N TRP A 79 3.77 2.93 4.64
CA TRP A 79 3.58 3.37 3.27
C TRP A 79 2.15 3.16 2.82
N ILE A 80 1.71 4.02 1.91
CA ILE A 80 0.37 4.01 1.33
C ILE A 80 0.52 4.00 -0.20
N GLN A 81 -0.28 3.18 -0.86
CA GLN A 81 -0.38 3.08 -2.30
C GLN A 81 -1.83 3.24 -2.72
N VAL A 82 -2.07 4.05 -3.75
CA VAL A 82 -3.37 4.17 -4.41
C VAL A 82 -3.20 3.78 -5.87
N VAL A 83 -3.98 2.79 -6.29
CA VAL A 83 -3.94 2.20 -7.62
C VAL A 83 -5.30 2.45 -8.30
N PRO A 84 -5.44 3.49 -9.12
CA PRO A 84 -6.65 3.70 -9.89
C PRO A 84 -6.78 2.63 -10.97
N LEU A 85 -7.98 2.08 -11.15
CA LEU A 85 -8.25 1.02 -12.12
C LEU A 85 -9.41 1.42 -13.04
N ALA A 86 -9.54 0.72 -14.17
CA ALA A 86 -10.53 1.06 -15.19
C ALA A 86 -11.98 0.83 -14.72
N SER A 87 -12.18 -0.05 -13.72
CA SER A 87 -13.49 -0.36 -13.15
C SER A 87 -13.36 -0.88 -11.71
N GLU A 88 -14.46 -0.87 -10.96
CA GLU A 88 -14.53 -1.51 -9.65
C GLU A 88 -14.30 -3.03 -9.75
N SER A 89 -14.82 -3.67 -10.80
CA SER A 89 -14.54 -5.10 -11.05
C SER A 89 -13.04 -5.37 -11.20
N ASP A 90 -12.31 -4.46 -11.85
CA ASP A 90 -10.85 -4.54 -11.96
C ASP A 90 -10.18 -4.35 -10.61
N ALA A 91 -10.70 -3.48 -9.74
CA ALA A 91 -10.22 -3.32 -8.37
C ALA A 91 -10.39 -4.58 -7.53
N HIS A 92 -11.53 -5.27 -7.65
CA HIS A 92 -11.71 -6.58 -7.00
C HIS A 92 -10.72 -7.64 -7.51
N ARG A 93 -10.49 -7.70 -8.84
CA ARG A 93 -9.50 -8.62 -9.42
C ARG A 93 -8.09 -8.31 -8.93
N ALA A 94 -7.72 -7.03 -8.93
CA ALA A 94 -6.42 -6.58 -8.42
C ALA A 94 -6.24 -6.89 -6.93
N LEU A 95 -7.30 -6.74 -6.11
CA LEU A 95 -7.30 -7.09 -4.69
C LEU A 95 -7.05 -8.59 -4.48
N HIS A 96 -7.75 -9.45 -5.23
CA HIS A 96 -7.57 -10.90 -5.15
C HIS A 96 -6.12 -11.33 -5.43
N GLU A 97 -5.42 -10.57 -6.27
CA GLU A 97 -4.03 -10.84 -6.65
C GLU A 97 -3.02 -10.00 -5.84
N ALA A 98 -3.46 -9.20 -4.86
CA ALA A 98 -2.60 -8.31 -4.09
C ALA A 98 -1.55 -9.08 -3.29
N GLY A 99 -1.96 -10.19 -2.68
CA GLY A 99 -1.08 -11.08 -1.92
C GLY A 99 0.07 -11.65 -2.73
N ASP A 100 -0.07 -11.83 -4.04
CA ASP A 100 0.98 -12.39 -4.92
C ASP A 100 1.83 -11.32 -5.60
N ARG A 101 1.32 -10.08 -5.69
CA ARG A 101 1.95 -8.98 -6.43
C ARG A 101 2.78 -8.02 -5.60
N LEU A 102 2.75 -8.14 -4.28
CA LEU A 102 3.67 -7.42 -3.41
C LEU A 102 5.10 -7.93 -3.68
N LEU A 103 5.86 -7.20 -4.49
CA LEU A 103 7.28 -7.47 -4.86
C LEU A 103 8.21 -7.33 -3.67
N THR A 104 9.45 -7.80 -3.66
CA THR A 104 10.37 -7.79 -2.48
C THR A 104 11.25 -6.51 -2.39
N ASN A 105 11.53 -5.97 -1.18
CA ASN A 105 12.58 -4.95 -0.97
C ASN A 105 13.94 -5.59 -0.65
N PRO A 106 14.88 -5.68 -1.61
CA PRO A 106 16.17 -6.35 -1.39
C PRO A 106 17.13 -5.59 -0.45
N ARG A 107 16.81 -4.35 -0.05
CA ARG A 107 17.66 -3.54 0.85
C ARG A 107 17.29 -3.66 2.33
N ALA A 108 16.18 -4.32 2.66
CA ALA A 108 15.79 -4.53 4.05
C ALA A 108 16.68 -5.63 4.67
N ALA A 109 17.40 -5.33 5.76
CA ALA A 109 18.26 -6.28 6.46
C ALA A 109 17.48 -7.24 7.39
N VAL A 110 16.20 -7.44 7.10
CA VAL A 110 15.26 -8.25 7.88
C VAL A 110 14.55 -9.20 6.95
N GLY A 111 14.37 -10.44 7.41
CA GLY A 111 13.63 -11.40 6.64
C GLY A 111 12.35 -11.86 7.35
N VAL A 112 11.23 -11.76 6.63
CA VAL A 112 9.95 -12.44 6.88
C VAL A 112 10.17 -13.93 7.11
N VAL A 113 9.92 -14.40 8.33
CA VAL A 113 10.01 -15.82 8.69
C VAL A 113 8.65 -16.50 8.71
N ASP A 114 7.58 -15.71 8.80
CA ASP A 114 6.20 -16.17 8.83
C ASP A 114 5.29 -15.11 8.19
N GLU A 115 4.30 -15.57 7.42
CA GLU A 115 3.26 -14.72 6.84
C GLU A 115 1.92 -15.44 6.85
N ARG A 116 0.85 -14.72 7.21
CA ARG A 116 -0.50 -15.25 7.23
C ARG A 116 -1.52 -14.20 6.83
N ASP A 117 -2.46 -14.60 5.98
CA ASP A 117 -3.65 -13.81 5.74
C ASP A 117 -4.54 -13.86 6.98
N VAL A 118 -5.12 -12.72 7.33
CA VAL A 118 -6.02 -12.61 8.48
C VAL A 118 -7.36 -12.04 8.04
N GLU A 119 -8.41 -12.42 8.74
CA GLU A 119 -9.71 -11.82 8.54
C GLU A 119 -9.68 -10.36 9.05
N ALA A 120 -9.93 -9.41 8.16
CA ALA A 120 -10.09 -8.01 8.51
C ALA A 120 -11.51 -7.56 8.17
N LYS A 121 -12.12 -6.80 9.09
CA LYS A 121 -13.38 -6.13 8.78
C LYS A 121 -13.15 -5.06 7.72
N PRO A 122 -14.09 -4.87 6.77
CA PRO A 122 -14.03 -3.75 5.86
C PRO A 122 -13.91 -2.42 6.62
N PHE A 123 -12.96 -1.59 6.21
CA PHE A 123 -12.85 -0.23 6.71
C PHE A 123 -13.87 0.69 6.00
N ALA A 124 -14.11 1.87 6.56
CA ALA A 124 -15.07 2.81 6.00
C ALA A 124 -14.76 3.14 4.54
N GLY A 125 -15.75 3.01 3.66
CA GLY A 125 -15.62 3.23 2.22
C GLY A 125 -15.11 2.03 1.41
N ALA A 126 -14.72 0.92 2.05
CA ALA A 126 -14.29 -0.28 1.33
C ALA A 126 -15.44 -1.24 1.03
N THR A 127 -15.47 -1.79 -0.19
CA THR A 127 -16.42 -2.86 -0.59
C THR A 127 -15.84 -4.26 -0.43
N ALA A 128 -14.51 -4.38 -0.42
CA ALA A 128 -13.79 -5.60 -0.09
C ALA A 128 -12.43 -5.25 0.53
N VAL A 129 -11.91 -6.15 1.36
CA VAL A 129 -10.61 -6.00 2.01
C VAL A 129 -9.82 -7.30 2.00
N TRP A 130 -8.50 -7.16 2.03
CA TRP A 130 -7.55 -8.24 2.24
C TRP A 130 -6.52 -7.75 3.27
N ALA A 131 -6.10 -8.64 4.17
CA ALA A 131 -5.16 -8.31 5.21
C ALA A 131 -4.16 -9.45 5.43
N ARG A 132 -2.91 -9.07 5.70
CA ARG A 132 -1.82 -10.01 5.98
C ARG A 132 -0.94 -9.51 7.11
N GLU A 133 -0.60 -10.42 8.00
CA GLU A 133 0.47 -10.24 8.97
C GLU A 133 1.75 -10.87 8.42
N GLN A 134 2.86 -10.17 8.57
CA GLN A 134 4.18 -10.71 8.28
C GLN A 134 5.06 -10.49 9.50
N ARG A 135 5.75 -11.54 9.94
CA ARG A 135 6.70 -11.51 11.04
C ARG A 135 8.10 -11.58 10.46
N ALA A 136 8.98 -10.66 10.84
CA ALA A 136 10.39 -10.73 10.46
C ALA A 136 11.32 -11.01 11.64
N GLU A 137 12.46 -11.61 11.29
CA GLU A 137 13.63 -11.77 12.13
C GLU A 137 14.84 -11.08 11.51
N ARG A 138 15.80 -10.66 12.35
CA ARG A 138 17.07 -10.09 11.90
C ARG A 138 17.86 -11.20 11.22
N ALA A 139 18.25 -10.98 9.97
CA ALA A 139 18.92 -12.01 9.17
C ALA A 139 20.22 -12.54 9.80
N THR A 140 20.88 -11.73 10.62
CA THR A 140 22.15 -12.07 11.29
C THR A 140 21.98 -12.81 12.61
N THR A 141 20.94 -12.52 13.40
CA THR A 141 20.78 -13.09 14.75
C THR A 141 19.61 -14.06 14.88
N GLY A 142 18.68 -14.07 13.92
CA GLY A 142 17.42 -14.82 14.03
C GLY A 142 16.45 -14.26 15.09
N GLU A 143 16.78 -13.12 15.71
CA GLU A 143 15.92 -12.51 16.70
C GLU A 143 14.75 -11.78 16.03
N PHE A 144 13.60 -11.74 16.72
CA PHE A 144 12.42 -11.03 16.26
C PHE A 144 12.75 -9.56 15.94
N ALA A 145 12.52 -9.18 14.69
CA ALA A 145 12.79 -7.84 14.18
C ALA A 145 11.53 -6.98 14.13
N GLY A 146 10.34 -7.59 14.09
CA GLY A 146 9.08 -6.86 14.11
C GLY A 146 7.94 -7.56 13.39
N LEU A 147 6.77 -6.96 13.52
CA LEU A 147 5.55 -7.29 12.79
C LEU A 147 5.28 -6.19 11.77
N THR A 148 4.76 -6.57 10.61
CA THR A 148 4.16 -5.64 9.66
C THR A 148 2.75 -6.07 9.37
N LEU A 149 1.84 -5.10 9.36
CA LEU A 149 0.47 -5.26 8.93
C LEU A 149 0.35 -4.73 7.50
N LEU A 150 -0.14 -5.58 6.60
CA LEU A 150 -0.53 -5.23 5.25
C LEU A 150 -2.05 -5.19 5.19
N LEU A 151 -2.61 -4.09 4.71
CA LEU A 151 -4.05 -3.93 4.51
C LEU A 151 -4.31 -3.42 3.11
N ALA A 152 -5.16 -4.09 2.36
CA ALA A 152 -5.64 -3.62 1.06
C ALA A 152 -7.16 -3.59 1.03
N GLY A 153 -7.73 -2.68 0.25
CA GLY A 153 -9.18 -2.64 0.04
C GLY A 153 -9.59 -1.92 -1.24
N VAL A 154 -10.78 -2.28 -1.71
CA VAL A 154 -11.41 -1.68 -2.89
C VAL A 154 -12.27 -0.49 -2.46
N VAL A 155 -11.99 0.68 -3.02
CA VAL A 155 -12.72 1.94 -2.79
C VAL A 155 -13.14 2.50 -4.16
N GLY A 156 -14.38 2.18 -4.57
CA GLY A 156 -14.85 2.45 -5.93
C GLY A 156 -13.94 1.79 -6.98
N THR A 157 -13.38 2.59 -7.89
CA THR A 157 -12.43 2.11 -8.91
C THR A 157 -10.97 2.05 -8.45
N HIS A 158 -10.70 2.29 -7.16
CA HIS A 158 -9.34 2.30 -6.62
C HIS A 158 -9.07 1.06 -5.78
N LEU A 159 -7.85 0.52 -5.92
CA LEU A 159 -7.26 -0.34 -4.90
C LEU A 159 -6.35 0.50 -4.01
N VAL A 160 -6.64 0.50 -2.71
CA VAL A 160 -5.82 1.13 -1.67
C VAL A 160 -5.00 0.07 -0.97
N VAL A 161 -3.70 0.29 -0.77
CA VAL A 161 -2.82 -0.64 -0.06
C VAL A 161 -1.99 0.11 0.98
N LEU A 162 -1.94 -0.40 2.19
CA LEU A 162 -1.16 0.10 3.30
C LEU A 162 -0.18 -0.99 3.76
N SER A 163 0.97 -0.55 4.24
CA SER A 163 1.88 -1.37 5.03
C SER A 163 2.35 -0.57 6.22
N LEU A 164 2.24 -1.16 7.40
CA LEU A 164 2.51 -0.53 8.68
C LEU A 164 3.43 -1.42 9.49
N SER A 165 4.56 -0.89 9.92
CA SER A 165 5.55 -1.65 10.67
C SER A 165 6.29 -0.80 11.69
N GLY A 166 7.05 -1.48 12.56
CA GLY A 166 7.91 -0.84 13.54
C GLY A 166 7.39 -0.91 14.98
N THR A 167 7.99 -0.10 15.84
CA THR A 167 7.75 -0.10 17.29
C THR A 167 7.39 1.30 17.78
N PRO A 168 6.34 1.49 18.60
CA PRO A 168 5.38 0.48 19.06
C PRO A 168 4.63 -0.21 17.91
N ALA A 169 4.25 -1.47 18.12
CA ALA A 169 3.56 -2.27 17.11
C ALA A 169 2.22 -1.62 16.73
N TRP A 170 1.88 -1.71 15.45
CA TRP A 170 0.56 -1.33 14.95
C TRP A 170 -0.47 -2.38 15.31
N ASP A 171 -1.72 -1.94 15.42
CA ASP A 171 -2.90 -2.81 15.50
C ASP A 171 -3.81 -2.60 14.28
N TRP A 172 -4.76 -3.52 14.12
CA TRP A 172 -5.71 -3.51 13.01
C TRP A 172 -6.71 -2.35 13.10
N GLU A 173 -7.00 -1.83 14.29
CA GLU A 173 -7.89 -0.68 14.45
C GLU A 173 -7.26 0.60 13.86
N ALA A 174 -5.99 0.87 14.20
CA ALA A 174 -5.22 1.96 13.64
C ALA A 174 -5.00 1.79 12.14
N ALA A 175 -4.75 0.57 11.67
CA ALA A 175 -4.62 0.27 10.24
C ALA A 175 -5.92 0.56 9.47
N SER A 176 -7.06 0.08 9.96
CA SER A 176 -8.38 0.33 9.36
C SER A 176 -8.78 1.79 9.43
N ALA A 177 -8.46 2.50 10.51
CA ALA A 177 -8.71 3.94 10.62
C ALA A 177 -7.92 4.74 9.59
N LEU A 178 -6.64 4.42 9.38
CA LEU A 178 -5.81 5.09 8.38
C LEU A 178 -6.29 4.78 6.95
N ALA A 179 -6.66 3.53 6.67
CA ALA A 179 -7.23 3.13 5.39
C ALA A 179 -8.58 3.83 5.12
N GLY A 180 -9.42 3.98 6.14
CA GLY A 180 -10.67 4.75 6.05
C GLY A 180 -10.46 6.21 5.72
N ARG A 181 -9.48 6.88 6.35
CA ARG A 181 -9.10 8.26 6.00
C ARG A 181 -8.63 8.39 4.56
N GLN A 182 -7.85 7.41 4.09
CA GLN A 182 -7.42 7.37 2.69
C GLN A 182 -8.61 7.18 1.74
N ALA A 183 -9.61 6.36 2.11
CA ALA A 183 -10.83 6.19 1.32
C ALA A 183 -11.70 7.46 1.28
N GLU A 184 -11.82 8.18 2.40
CA GLU A 184 -12.51 9.46 2.47
C GLU A 184 -11.87 10.51 1.56
N LEU A 185 -10.54 10.58 1.55
CA LEU A 185 -9.80 11.49 0.66
C LEU A 185 -10.16 11.23 -0.81
N LEU A 186 -10.15 9.97 -1.25
CA LEU A 186 -10.48 9.60 -2.62
C LEU A 186 -11.93 9.93 -2.99
N THR A 187 -12.85 9.81 -2.03
CA THR A 187 -14.26 10.12 -2.25
C THR A 187 -14.50 11.63 -2.41
N ARG A 188 -13.76 12.46 -1.65
CA ARG A 188 -13.85 13.93 -1.75
C ARG A 188 -13.29 14.45 -3.08
N ASP A 189 -12.24 13.81 -3.59
CA ASP A 189 -11.66 14.17 -4.89
C ASP A 189 -12.61 13.81 -6.05
N ALA A 190 -13.32 12.67 -5.98
CA ALA A 190 -14.28 12.26 -7.01
C ALA A 190 -15.50 13.20 -7.15
N GLY A 191 -15.79 14.02 -6.14
CA GLY A 191 -16.87 15.02 -6.18
C GLY A 191 -16.44 16.39 -6.73
N ARG A 192 -15.19 16.55 -7.17
CA ARG A 192 -14.62 17.82 -7.67
C ARG A 192 -14.32 17.83 -9.17
N ASP A 193 -14.47 16.69 -9.84
CA ASP A 193 -14.35 16.53 -11.30
C ASP A 193 -15.72 16.71 -11.98
#